data_AF-A0A1I0Z5I4-F1
#
_entry.id   AF-A0A1I0Z5I4-F1
#
_cell.length_a   1.000
_cell.length_b   1.000
_cell.length_c   1.000
_cell.angle_alpha   90.00
_cell.angle_beta   90.00
_cell.angle_gamma   90.00
#
_symmetry.space_group_name_H-M   'P 1'
#
loop_
_entity.id
_entity.type
_entity.pdbx_description
1 polymer ?
#
loop_
_entity_poly.entity_id
_entity_poly.type
_entity_poly.pdbx_seq_one_letter_code
_entity_poly.pdbx_strand_id
1 'polypeptide(L)'
;MTGSRAHSWVAHLRAGGTTPWLAWSDASPDPRAPGPLPGAQQLELLRRINLASSARPRGDHDRERTRLADRVLAAPAAGRGKADLPLVGLDAPGFGPRPVDPSELSAHELLRVASAVLADDLGALGPDPVRTTWARPWRLRFRLVGDPVVVGTLRADLLARGRPEGGPRPFVVAVGAPLDDLLARTWTQRCFETGTMPWPEWLRFWRGRDQLPPRADLLASVRRWNGRRPFVRIVTDLDLLPRQVGVRRLPEVRVPGADQAELARRVAAVVGLRVPAAERPALMRTLQQRIPASGVAPIGVPSRERDWVAASAERMSRGLSRAGYSVVGDLADLAPRTASAAGGSGGADDRQVLDLAIRMVVDTGWRAGGRRPHEVERQVEQ
;
A
#
# COMPACT_ATOMS: atom_id res chain seq x y z
N MET A 1 -2.98 -0.40 -43.84
CA MET A 1 -4.35 -0.76 -43.36
C MET A 1 -4.38 -1.12 -41.87
N THR A 2 -3.36 -1.82 -41.37
CA THR A 2 -3.16 -2.21 -39.96
C THR A 2 -3.18 -1.04 -38.95
N GLY A 3 -2.63 0.12 -39.31
CA GLY A 3 -2.71 1.33 -38.47
C GLY A 3 -4.14 1.85 -38.24
N SER A 4 -5.03 1.78 -39.25
CA SER A 4 -6.43 2.22 -39.11
C SER A 4 -7.20 1.31 -38.14
N ARG A 5 -6.96 0.00 -38.23
CA ARG A 5 -7.51 -1.00 -37.29
C ARG A 5 -7.10 -0.71 -35.85
N ALA A 6 -5.83 -0.44 -35.59
CA ALA A 6 -5.35 -0.11 -34.25
C ALA A 6 -6.03 1.13 -33.66
N HIS A 7 -6.11 2.23 -34.41
CA HIS A 7 -6.77 3.45 -33.93
C HIS A 7 -8.27 3.26 -33.71
N SER A 8 -8.95 2.50 -34.58
CA SER A 8 -10.37 2.17 -34.38
C SER A 8 -10.61 1.32 -33.12
N TRP A 9 -9.67 0.42 -32.78
CA TRP A 9 -9.74 -0.35 -31.53
C TRP A 9 -9.53 0.55 -30.31
N VAL A 10 -8.60 1.51 -30.37
CA VAL A 10 -8.42 2.52 -29.31
C VAL A 10 -9.72 3.31 -29.09
N ALA A 11 -10.39 3.75 -30.17
CA ALA A 11 -11.65 4.45 -30.11
C ALA A 11 -12.76 3.58 -29.48
N HIS A 12 -12.85 2.31 -29.86
CA HIS A 12 -13.75 1.32 -29.26
C HIS A 12 -13.54 1.18 -27.75
N LEU A 13 -12.29 0.99 -27.31
CA LEU A 13 -11.96 0.89 -25.89
C LEU A 13 -12.27 2.18 -25.14
N ARG A 14 -11.99 3.35 -25.73
CA ARG A 14 -12.33 4.66 -25.15
C ARG A 14 -13.84 4.84 -24.98
N ALA A 15 -14.65 4.29 -25.89
CA ALA A 15 -16.11 4.27 -25.80
C ALA A 15 -16.66 3.28 -24.75
N GLY A 16 -15.81 2.46 -24.11
CA GLY A 16 -16.21 1.45 -23.14
C GLY A 16 -16.24 0.02 -23.69
N GLY A 17 -15.72 -0.19 -24.90
CA GLY A 17 -15.60 -1.50 -25.53
C GLY A 17 -14.73 -2.48 -24.75
N THR A 18 -15.01 -3.78 -24.87
CA THR A 18 -14.32 -4.86 -24.14
C THR A 18 -13.71 -5.93 -25.05
N THR A 19 -13.87 -5.78 -26.38
CA THR A 19 -13.43 -6.74 -27.39
C THR A 19 -11.90 -6.89 -27.38
N PRO A 20 -11.36 -8.12 -27.26
CA PRO A 20 -9.93 -8.38 -27.37
C PRO A 20 -9.34 -7.99 -28.73
N TRP A 21 -8.05 -7.67 -28.78
CA TRP A 21 -7.35 -7.21 -29.98
C TRP A 21 -7.48 -8.16 -31.17
N LEU A 22 -7.19 -9.45 -30.96
CA LEU A 22 -7.23 -10.45 -32.04
C LEU A 22 -8.64 -10.67 -32.60
N ALA A 23 -9.68 -10.40 -31.81
CA ALA A 23 -11.08 -10.48 -32.23
C ALA A 23 -11.60 -9.19 -32.87
N TRP A 24 -10.84 -8.09 -32.84
CA TRP A 24 -11.25 -6.81 -33.41
C TRP A 24 -10.95 -6.76 -34.91
N SER A 25 -11.97 -6.58 -35.75
CA SER A 25 -11.80 -6.54 -37.22
C SER A 25 -12.07 -5.18 -37.86
N ASP A 26 -12.71 -4.26 -37.15
CA ASP A 26 -13.11 -2.97 -37.73
C ASP A 26 -11.88 -2.09 -38.01
N ALA A 27 -11.95 -1.32 -39.10
CA ALA A 27 -10.90 -0.40 -39.52
C ALA A 27 -11.44 1.00 -39.83
N SER A 28 -12.65 1.32 -39.35
CA SER A 28 -13.30 2.61 -39.54
C SER A 28 -12.39 3.74 -39.06
N PRO A 29 -12.11 4.74 -39.90
CA PRO A 29 -11.20 5.82 -39.55
C PRO A 29 -11.78 6.62 -38.37
N ASP A 30 -11.02 6.76 -37.28
CA ASP A 30 -11.35 7.68 -36.20
C ASP A 30 -10.82 9.09 -36.56
N PRO A 31 -11.69 10.08 -36.78
CA PRO A 31 -11.27 11.45 -37.11
C PRO A 31 -10.51 12.16 -35.99
N ARG A 32 -10.41 11.58 -34.77
CA ARG A 32 -9.70 12.18 -33.62
C ARG A 32 -8.28 11.63 -33.38
N ALA A 33 -7.76 10.74 -34.22
CA ALA A 33 -6.59 9.93 -33.87
C ALA A 33 -5.34 10.07 -34.77
N PRO A 34 -4.68 11.25 -34.88
CA PRO A 34 -3.36 11.34 -35.52
C PRO A 34 -2.18 11.17 -34.55
N GLY A 35 -2.39 10.62 -33.35
CA GLY A 35 -1.36 10.47 -32.30
C GLY A 35 -0.59 9.14 -32.34
N PRO A 36 0.53 9.02 -31.61
CA PRO A 36 1.21 7.74 -31.44
C PRO A 36 0.29 6.71 -30.76
N LEU A 37 0.36 5.46 -31.20
CA LEU A 37 -0.44 4.37 -30.62
C LEU A 37 -0.01 4.09 -29.17
N PRO A 38 -0.95 4.01 -28.23
CA PRO A 38 -0.66 3.54 -26.87
C PRO A 38 -0.14 2.10 -26.87
N GLY A 39 0.68 1.76 -25.87
CA GLY A 39 1.21 0.41 -25.70
C GLY A 39 0.14 -0.64 -25.39
N ALA A 40 0.48 -1.91 -25.63
CA ALA A 40 -0.38 -3.06 -25.35
C ALA A 40 -0.85 -3.10 -23.88
N GLN A 41 0.00 -2.64 -22.94
CA GLN A 41 -0.34 -2.63 -21.51
C GLN A 41 -1.48 -1.65 -21.19
N GLN A 42 -1.43 -0.43 -21.75
CA GLN A 42 -2.45 0.60 -21.56
C GLN A 42 -3.79 0.12 -22.12
N LEU A 43 -3.76 -0.49 -23.31
CA LEU A 43 -4.96 -0.95 -24.01
C LEU A 43 -5.62 -2.13 -23.28
N GLU A 44 -4.85 -3.13 -22.86
CA GLU A 44 -5.41 -4.24 -22.08
C GLU A 44 -5.91 -3.79 -20.70
N LEU A 45 -5.19 -2.89 -20.01
CA LEU A 45 -5.66 -2.36 -18.73
C LEU A 45 -7.00 -1.62 -18.89
N LEU A 46 -7.14 -0.79 -19.93
CA LEU A 46 -8.39 -0.09 -20.22
C LEU A 46 -9.53 -1.08 -20.51
N ARG A 47 -9.26 -2.13 -21.30
CA ARG A 47 -10.24 -3.19 -21.58
C ARG A 47 -10.72 -3.87 -20.29
N ARG A 48 -9.83 -4.17 -19.34
CA ARG A 48 -10.20 -4.77 -18.04
C ARG A 48 -10.95 -3.80 -17.12
N ILE A 49 -10.61 -2.50 -17.16
CA ILE A 49 -11.37 -1.45 -16.48
C ILE A 49 -12.80 -1.37 -17.03
N ASN A 50 -12.97 -1.43 -18.35
CA ASN A 50 -14.29 -1.43 -18.99
C ASN A 50 -15.11 -2.66 -18.58
N LEU A 51 -14.50 -3.86 -18.55
CA LEU A 51 -15.13 -5.07 -18.05
C LEU A 51 -15.60 -4.90 -16.60
N ALA A 52 -14.74 -4.40 -15.70
CA ALA A 52 -15.09 -4.18 -14.30
C ALA A 52 -16.17 -3.09 -14.12
N SER A 53 -16.22 -2.10 -15.01
CA SER A 53 -17.20 -1.00 -14.97
C SER A 53 -18.56 -1.39 -15.54
N SER A 54 -18.63 -2.37 -16.45
CA SER A 54 -19.87 -2.82 -17.11
C SER A 54 -20.91 -3.41 -16.15
N ALA A 55 -20.49 -3.79 -14.94
CA ALA A 55 -21.34 -4.28 -13.87
C ALA A 55 -22.06 -3.15 -13.09
N ARG A 56 -21.80 -1.86 -13.39
CA ARG A 56 -22.43 -0.71 -12.71
C ARG A 56 -23.54 -0.09 -13.57
N PRO A 57 -24.63 0.43 -12.95
CA PRO A 57 -25.74 1.04 -13.68
C PRO A 57 -25.29 2.27 -14.49
N ARG A 58 -25.82 2.40 -15.71
CA ARG A 58 -25.53 3.47 -16.67
C ARG A 58 -26.18 4.79 -16.24
N GLY A 59 -25.54 5.54 -15.34
CA GLY A 59 -25.82 6.95 -15.09
C GLY A 59 -25.06 7.89 -16.05
N ASP A 60 -24.99 9.19 -15.70
CA ASP A 60 -24.37 10.33 -16.43
C ASP A 60 -22.82 10.26 -16.54
N HIS A 61 -22.29 9.04 -16.69
CA HIS A 61 -20.90 8.64 -16.48
C HIS A 61 -20.03 8.69 -17.75
N ASP A 62 -20.56 9.09 -18.90
CA ASP A 62 -19.83 8.97 -20.17
C ASP A 62 -18.64 9.95 -20.27
N ARG A 63 -18.79 11.17 -19.73
CA ARG A 63 -17.67 12.13 -19.65
C ARG A 63 -16.57 11.66 -18.69
N GLU A 64 -16.95 11.12 -17.53
CA GLU A 64 -16.00 10.63 -16.54
C GLU A 64 -15.26 9.38 -17.05
N ARG A 65 -15.97 8.48 -17.74
CA ARG A 65 -15.39 7.31 -18.43
C ARG A 65 -14.38 7.74 -19.48
N THR A 66 -14.73 8.72 -20.31
CA THR A 66 -13.82 9.22 -21.36
C THR A 66 -12.55 9.81 -20.75
N ARG A 67 -12.68 10.64 -19.70
CA ARG A 67 -11.51 11.18 -18.96
C ARG A 67 -10.66 10.08 -18.33
N LEU A 68 -11.27 9.04 -17.78
CA LEU A 68 -10.54 7.90 -17.23
C LEU A 68 -9.77 7.16 -18.34
N ALA A 69 -10.43 6.88 -19.47
CA ALA A 69 -9.78 6.25 -20.62
C ALA A 69 -8.57 7.06 -21.10
N ASP A 70 -8.72 8.38 -21.24
CA ASP A 70 -7.63 9.28 -21.65
C ASP A 70 -6.45 9.23 -20.68
N ARG A 71 -6.72 9.23 -19.37
CA ARG A 71 -5.66 9.10 -18.35
C ARG A 71 -4.95 7.75 -18.43
N VAL A 72 -5.68 6.65 -18.64
CA VAL A 72 -5.08 5.30 -18.74
C VAL A 72 -4.23 5.18 -20.00
N LEU A 73 -4.70 5.68 -21.14
CA LEU A 73 -3.98 5.64 -22.41
C LEU A 73 -2.73 6.54 -22.42
N ALA A 74 -2.76 7.66 -21.70
CA ALA A 74 -1.62 8.55 -21.54
C ALA A 74 -0.65 8.14 -20.42
N ALA A 75 -1.02 7.18 -19.57
CA ALA A 75 -0.20 6.78 -18.43
C ALA A 75 1.04 6.00 -18.91
N PRO A 76 2.26 6.42 -18.50
CA PRO A 76 3.46 5.67 -18.82
C PRO A 76 3.52 4.38 -17.99
N ALA A 77 4.03 3.30 -18.59
CA ALA A 77 4.30 2.08 -17.85
C ALA A 77 5.48 2.29 -16.86
N ALA A 78 5.22 2.27 -15.56
CA ALA A 78 6.25 2.50 -14.55
C ALA A 78 7.44 1.53 -14.66
N GLY A 79 8.68 2.02 -14.66
CA GLY A 79 9.90 1.19 -14.69
C GLY A 79 10.97 1.75 -15.62
N ARG A 80 12.22 1.85 -15.12
CA ARG A 80 13.35 2.43 -15.89
C ARG A 80 13.62 1.62 -17.16
N GLY A 81 13.68 2.30 -18.30
CA GLY A 81 14.17 1.75 -19.57
C GLY A 81 13.25 0.74 -20.27
N LYS A 82 12.02 0.55 -19.80
CA LYS A 82 11.04 -0.34 -20.43
C LYS A 82 10.09 0.46 -21.32
N ALA A 83 10.22 0.29 -22.63
CA ALA A 83 9.32 0.87 -23.62
C ALA A 83 7.90 0.28 -23.55
N ASP A 84 6.95 0.99 -24.14
CA ASP A 84 5.62 0.47 -24.42
C ASP A 84 5.71 -0.77 -25.32
N LEU A 85 4.87 -1.78 -25.05
CA LEU A 85 4.90 -3.02 -25.80
C LEU A 85 4.09 -2.86 -27.11
N PRO A 86 4.67 -3.18 -28.27
CA PRO A 86 3.96 -3.09 -29.55
C PRO A 86 2.90 -4.18 -29.67
N LEU A 87 1.88 -3.92 -30.49
CA LEU A 87 0.79 -4.86 -30.77
C LEU A 87 1.20 -5.88 -31.85
N VAL A 88 0.86 -7.14 -31.64
CA VAL A 88 0.97 -8.18 -32.67
C VAL A 88 0.16 -7.81 -33.91
N GLY A 89 0.73 -8.05 -35.11
CA GLY A 89 0.08 -7.72 -36.39
C GLY A 89 0.24 -6.27 -36.84
N LEU A 90 1.00 -5.45 -36.11
CA LEU A 90 1.50 -4.15 -36.57
C LEU A 90 2.98 -4.26 -36.95
N ASP A 91 3.42 -3.38 -37.85
CA ASP A 91 4.84 -3.26 -38.20
C ASP A 91 5.60 -2.77 -36.97
N ALA A 92 6.53 -3.59 -36.48
CA ALA A 92 7.37 -3.26 -35.33
C ALA A 92 8.80 -2.96 -35.78
N PRO A 93 9.46 -1.97 -35.17
CA PRO A 93 10.87 -1.72 -35.45
C PRO A 93 11.71 -2.97 -35.13
N GLY A 94 12.75 -3.22 -35.93
CA GLY A 94 13.65 -4.37 -35.73
C GLY A 94 14.44 -4.35 -34.41
N PHE A 95 14.39 -3.24 -33.67
CA PHE A 95 14.96 -3.07 -32.35
C PHE A 95 13.87 -2.68 -31.34
N GLY A 96 13.84 -3.37 -30.18
CA GLY A 96 12.86 -3.12 -29.12
C GLY A 96 12.18 -4.40 -28.61
N PRO A 97 11.19 -4.28 -27.72
CA PRO A 97 10.41 -5.42 -27.26
C PRO A 97 9.61 -6.05 -28.41
N ARG A 98 9.45 -7.38 -28.36
CA ARG A 98 8.66 -8.12 -29.35
C ARG A 98 7.18 -7.71 -29.28
N PRO A 99 6.47 -7.68 -30.42
CA PRO A 99 5.02 -7.51 -30.43
C PRO A 99 4.32 -8.60 -29.62
N VAL A 100 3.27 -8.21 -28.91
CA VAL A 100 2.50 -9.09 -28.03
C VAL A 100 1.01 -8.98 -28.33
N ASP A 101 0.26 -10.04 -28.03
CA ASP A 101 -1.18 -9.92 -27.85
C ASP A 101 -1.46 -9.29 -26.49
N PRO A 102 -2.16 -8.15 -26.41
CA PRO A 102 -2.57 -7.55 -25.14
C PRO A 102 -3.28 -8.53 -24.20
N SER A 103 -4.04 -9.49 -24.73
CA SER A 103 -4.83 -10.43 -23.92
C SER A 103 -3.97 -11.41 -23.11
N GLU A 104 -2.74 -11.69 -23.58
CA GLU A 104 -1.78 -12.60 -22.96
C GLU A 104 -0.88 -11.91 -21.93
N LEU A 105 -1.02 -10.59 -21.75
CA LEU A 105 -0.21 -9.85 -20.81
C LEU A 105 -0.41 -10.32 -19.36
N SER A 106 0.71 -10.52 -18.67
CA SER A 106 0.71 -10.85 -17.25
C SER A 106 0.19 -9.68 -16.42
N ALA A 107 -0.41 -10.00 -15.26
CA ALA A 107 -0.88 -8.98 -14.31
C ALA A 107 0.26 -8.03 -13.88
N HIS A 108 1.49 -8.54 -13.83
CA HIS A 108 2.69 -7.77 -13.54
C HIS A 108 2.88 -6.57 -14.47
N GLU A 109 2.74 -6.76 -15.78
CA GLU A 109 2.94 -5.70 -16.77
C GLU A 109 1.80 -4.67 -16.71
N LEU A 110 0.57 -5.10 -16.48
CA LEU A 110 -0.58 -4.19 -16.33
C LEU A 110 -0.48 -3.34 -15.05
N LEU A 111 0.03 -3.92 -13.97
CA LEU A 111 0.27 -3.21 -12.71
C LEU A 111 1.24 -2.04 -12.86
N ARG A 112 2.13 -2.04 -13.85
CA ARG A 112 3.05 -0.92 -14.11
C ARG A 112 2.30 0.33 -14.55
N VAL A 113 1.29 0.17 -15.39
CA VAL A 113 0.42 1.28 -15.83
C VAL A 113 -0.56 1.64 -14.71
N ALA A 114 -1.20 0.65 -14.08
CA ALA A 114 -2.18 0.90 -13.01
C ALA A 114 -1.56 1.65 -11.81
N SER A 115 -0.33 1.32 -11.43
CA SER A 115 0.38 2.02 -10.36
C SER A 115 0.69 3.47 -10.71
N ALA A 116 0.93 3.78 -11.99
CA ALA A 116 1.14 5.16 -12.44
C ALA A 116 -0.15 5.97 -12.37
N VAL A 117 -1.27 5.40 -12.84
CA VAL A 117 -2.59 6.03 -12.74
C VAL A 117 -2.96 6.32 -11.27
N LEU A 118 -2.80 5.33 -10.39
CA LEU A 118 -3.09 5.49 -8.96
C LEU A 118 -2.16 6.48 -8.26
N ALA A 119 -0.89 6.57 -8.68
CA ALA A 119 0.03 7.58 -8.16
C ALA A 119 -0.39 8.99 -8.57
N ASP A 120 -0.87 9.18 -9.80
CA ASP A 120 -1.41 10.47 -10.25
C ASP A 120 -2.70 10.84 -9.51
N ASP A 121 -3.59 9.87 -9.31
CA ASP A 121 -4.80 10.08 -8.51
C ASP A 121 -4.48 10.46 -7.06
N LEU A 122 -3.46 9.82 -6.47
CA LEU A 122 -3.00 10.13 -5.11
C LEU A 122 -2.35 11.52 -5.03
N GLY A 123 -1.54 11.89 -6.02
CA GLY A 123 -0.94 13.23 -6.11
C GLY A 123 -2.00 14.32 -6.26
N ALA A 124 -3.00 14.11 -7.12
CA ALA A 124 -4.12 15.03 -7.31
C ALA A 124 -5.02 15.14 -6.08
N LEU A 125 -5.18 14.05 -5.32
CA LEU A 125 -5.93 14.05 -4.06
C LEU A 125 -5.24 14.88 -2.97
N GLY A 126 -3.90 14.85 -2.95
CA GLY A 126 -3.11 15.46 -1.89
C GLY A 126 -3.17 14.69 -0.56
N PRO A 127 -2.39 15.13 0.45
CA PRO A 127 -2.36 14.47 1.75
C PRO A 127 -3.61 14.79 2.57
N ASP A 128 -4.12 13.79 3.29
CA ASP A 128 -5.19 13.98 4.27
C ASP A 128 -4.75 14.92 5.40
N PRO A 129 -5.64 15.83 5.86
CA PRO A 129 -5.35 16.71 6.98
C PRO A 129 -5.14 15.89 8.25
N VAL A 130 -4.08 16.21 8.99
CA VAL A 130 -3.80 15.59 10.28
C VAL A 130 -4.72 16.17 11.34
N ARG A 131 -5.63 15.34 11.87
CA ARG A 131 -6.51 15.75 12.97
C ARG A 131 -5.72 15.81 14.28
N THR A 132 -5.69 16.98 14.90
CA THR A 132 -5.06 17.19 16.21
C THR A 132 -6.01 17.93 17.15
N THR A 133 -5.91 17.66 18.44
CA THR A 133 -6.59 18.40 19.51
C THR A 133 -5.54 19.03 20.42
N TRP A 134 -5.87 20.14 21.07
CA TRP A 134 -4.99 20.80 22.04
C TRP A 134 -4.44 19.83 23.10
N ALA A 135 -3.11 19.85 23.25
CA ALA A 135 -2.42 19.01 24.20
C ALA A 135 -2.59 19.54 25.63
N ARG A 136 -3.10 18.69 26.53
CA ARG A 136 -3.25 19.06 27.95
C ARG A 136 -1.91 18.93 28.69
N PRO A 137 -1.40 19.98 29.36
CA PRO A 137 -0.04 19.97 29.94
C PRO A 137 0.15 19.00 31.10
N TRP A 138 -0.91 18.68 31.86
CA TRP A 138 -0.87 17.76 33.01
C TRP A 138 -0.94 16.27 32.64
N ARG A 139 -0.98 15.92 31.35
CA ARG A 139 -1.03 14.50 30.93
C ARG A 139 0.38 13.92 30.82
N LEU A 140 0.51 12.68 31.28
CA LEU A 140 1.73 11.88 31.13
C LEU A 140 2.17 11.83 29.68
N ARG A 141 3.47 12.02 29.51
CA ARG A 141 4.17 12.04 28.24
C ARG A 141 4.71 10.65 27.96
N PHE A 142 4.36 10.10 26.80
CA PHE A 142 4.76 8.76 26.40
C PHE A 142 5.40 8.76 25.02
N ARG A 143 6.05 7.66 24.68
CA ARG A 143 6.55 7.38 23.34
C ARG A 143 6.28 5.92 23.00
N LEU A 144 5.66 5.67 21.85
CA LEU A 144 5.40 4.32 21.36
C LEU A 144 6.53 3.88 20.41
N VAL A 145 7.02 2.66 20.62
CA VAL A 145 8.00 1.98 19.75
C VAL A 145 7.57 0.53 19.53
N GLY A 146 8.18 -0.18 18.57
CA GLY A 146 7.85 -1.56 18.24
C GLY A 146 6.97 -1.68 17.01
N ASP A 147 5.92 -2.51 17.08
CA ASP A 147 5.06 -2.83 15.94
C ASP A 147 4.61 -1.58 15.17
N PRO A 148 5.10 -1.37 13.94
CA PRO A 148 4.89 -0.11 13.25
C PRO A 148 3.43 0.14 12.83
N VAL A 149 2.64 -0.91 12.57
CA VAL A 149 1.24 -0.78 12.13
C VAL A 149 0.37 -0.43 13.33
N VAL A 150 0.58 -1.12 14.46
CA VAL A 150 -0.11 -0.81 15.72
C VAL A 150 0.29 0.58 16.19
N VAL A 151 1.59 0.84 16.35
CA VAL A 151 2.11 2.12 16.84
C VAL A 151 1.69 3.30 15.96
N GLY A 152 1.68 3.14 14.63
CA GLY A 152 1.20 4.17 13.70
C GLY A 152 -0.27 4.54 13.92
N THR A 153 -1.13 3.53 14.04
CA THR A 153 -2.58 3.69 14.27
C THR A 153 -2.86 4.35 15.62
N LEU A 154 -2.21 3.86 16.68
CA LEU A 154 -2.38 4.39 18.03
C LEU A 154 -1.87 5.82 18.15
N ARG A 155 -0.73 6.14 17.52
CA ARG A 155 -0.19 7.51 17.51
C ARG A 155 -1.19 8.48 16.89
N ALA A 156 -1.81 8.12 15.77
CA ALA A 156 -2.80 8.97 15.09
C ALA A 156 -4.05 9.20 15.97
N ASP A 157 -4.59 8.14 16.58
CA ASP A 157 -5.75 8.25 17.47
C ASP A 157 -5.44 9.06 18.74
N LEU A 158 -4.30 8.81 19.38
CA LEU A 158 -3.89 9.54 20.58
C LEU A 158 -3.63 11.02 20.28
N LEU A 159 -3.01 11.33 19.14
CA LEU A 159 -2.81 12.70 18.67
C LEU A 159 -4.15 13.42 18.45
N ALA A 160 -5.11 12.76 17.80
CA ALA A 160 -6.47 13.30 17.61
C ALA A 160 -7.19 13.55 18.94
N ARG A 161 -6.86 12.79 20.01
CA ARG A 161 -7.39 12.98 21.37
C ARG A 161 -6.59 13.99 22.23
N GLY A 162 -5.65 14.73 21.64
CA GLY A 162 -4.83 15.72 22.35
C GLY A 162 -3.80 15.08 23.29
N ARG A 163 -3.30 13.90 22.93
CA ARG A 163 -2.24 13.16 23.64
C ARG A 163 -1.05 12.92 22.70
N PRO A 164 -0.34 13.97 22.25
CA PRO A 164 0.82 13.80 21.39
C PRO A 164 1.96 13.10 22.13
N GLU A 165 2.72 12.28 21.39
CA GLU A 165 3.95 11.67 21.88
C GLU A 165 5.05 12.72 22.17
N GLY A 166 6.02 12.33 23.02
CA GLY A 166 7.19 13.14 23.34
C GLY A 166 7.02 13.98 24.60
N GLY A 167 7.80 15.04 24.75
CA GLY A 167 7.93 15.82 26.00
C GLY A 167 9.20 15.47 26.79
N PRO A 168 9.50 16.19 27.87
CA PRO A 168 10.67 15.92 28.70
C PRO A 168 10.52 14.56 29.40
N ARG A 169 11.52 13.67 29.24
CA ARG A 169 11.59 12.33 29.86
C ARG A 169 10.32 11.49 29.68
N PRO A 170 9.94 11.14 28.43
CA PRO A 170 8.71 10.40 28.19
C PRO A 170 8.84 8.95 28.67
N PHE A 171 7.73 8.38 29.13
CA PHE A 171 7.60 6.95 29.37
C PHE A 171 7.55 6.19 28.05
N VAL A 172 8.42 5.20 27.85
CA VAL A 172 8.50 4.43 26.61
C VAL A 172 7.66 3.16 26.73
N VAL A 173 6.70 3.03 25.83
CA VAL A 173 5.87 1.83 25.69
C VAL A 173 6.31 1.12 24.41
N ALA A 174 6.96 -0.03 24.56
CA ALA A 174 7.40 -0.87 23.45
C ALA A 174 6.36 -1.95 23.18
N VAL A 175 5.64 -1.82 22.08
CA VAL A 175 4.58 -2.74 21.67
C VAL A 175 5.21 -3.92 20.94
N GLY A 176 5.16 -5.09 21.56
CA GLY A 176 5.58 -6.35 20.98
C GLY A 176 4.44 -7.08 20.28
N ALA A 177 4.83 -8.01 19.43
CA ALA A 177 3.98 -8.97 18.74
C ALA A 177 4.87 -10.17 18.35
N PRO A 178 4.28 -11.30 17.92
CA PRO A 178 5.03 -12.39 17.30
C PRO A 178 6.00 -11.88 16.23
N LEU A 179 7.22 -12.39 16.21
CA LEU A 179 8.28 -11.80 15.37
C LEU A 179 7.99 -11.91 13.87
N ASP A 180 7.31 -12.96 13.43
CA ASP A 180 6.81 -13.11 12.07
C ASP A 180 5.84 -11.98 11.69
N ASP A 181 4.89 -11.67 12.57
CA ASP A 181 3.98 -10.53 12.42
C ASP A 181 4.74 -9.20 12.40
N LEU A 182 5.73 -9.01 13.30
CA LEU A 182 6.54 -7.79 13.34
C LEU A 182 7.34 -7.56 12.05
N LEU A 183 7.90 -8.62 11.47
CA LEU A 183 8.62 -8.55 10.19
C LEU A 183 7.66 -8.17 9.05
N ALA A 184 6.53 -8.88 8.95
CA ALA A 184 5.50 -8.64 7.94
C ALA A 184 4.95 -7.20 8.02
N ARG A 185 4.59 -6.75 9.22
CA ARG A 185 4.08 -5.39 9.48
C ARG A 185 5.15 -4.32 9.26
N THR A 186 6.41 -4.62 9.53
CA THR A 186 7.52 -3.70 9.22
C THR A 186 7.72 -3.50 7.72
N TRP A 187 7.69 -4.57 6.94
CA TRP A 187 7.75 -4.46 5.48
C TRP A 187 6.51 -3.76 4.93
N THR A 188 5.32 -4.13 5.41
CA THR A 188 4.04 -3.51 5.04
C THR A 188 4.08 -2.00 5.29
N GLN A 189 4.51 -1.57 6.48
CA GLN A 189 4.61 -0.15 6.79
C GLN A 189 5.61 0.57 5.86
N ARG A 190 6.73 -0.06 5.50
CA ARG A 190 7.68 0.53 4.53
C ARG A 190 7.07 0.73 3.15
N CYS A 191 6.16 -0.16 2.74
CA CYS A 191 5.42 -0.02 1.48
C CYS A 191 4.53 1.25 1.49
N PHE A 192 4.00 1.63 2.65
CA PHE A 192 3.21 2.86 2.87
C PHE A 192 4.04 4.07 3.35
N GLU A 193 5.37 4.05 3.21
CA GLU A 193 6.22 5.19 3.58
C GLU A 193 7.07 5.66 2.41
N THR A 194 8.07 4.87 2.03
CA THR A 194 9.07 5.24 1.03
C THR A 194 9.15 4.27 -0.14
N GLY A 195 8.37 3.18 -0.09
CA GLY A 195 8.59 2.02 -0.94
C GLY A 195 9.79 1.19 -0.47
N THR A 196 9.83 -0.06 -0.90
CA THR A 196 10.91 -1.00 -0.56
C THR A 196 11.03 -2.09 -1.62
N MET A 197 12.01 -2.97 -1.47
CA MET A 197 12.19 -4.13 -2.35
C MET A 197 11.11 -5.20 -2.09
N PRO A 198 10.84 -6.10 -3.05
CA PRO A 198 9.90 -7.20 -2.86
C PRO A 198 10.15 -7.99 -1.58
N TRP A 199 9.09 -8.49 -0.94
CA TRP A 199 9.14 -9.20 0.33
C TRP A 199 10.20 -10.33 0.41
N PRO A 200 10.31 -11.25 -0.57
CA PRO A 200 11.32 -12.31 -0.54
C PRO A 200 12.75 -11.77 -0.47
N GLU A 201 13.01 -10.68 -1.19
CA GLU A 201 14.35 -10.09 -1.26
C GLU A 201 14.67 -9.30 0.01
N TRP A 202 13.69 -8.59 0.55
CA TRP A 202 13.81 -7.84 1.80
C TRP A 202 14.09 -8.78 2.98
N LEU A 203 13.38 -9.90 3.04
CA LEU A 203 13.59 -10.90 4.10
C LEU A 203 14.94 -11.59 3.97
N ARG A 204 15.32 -11.98 2.73
CA ARG A 204 16.65 -12.54 2.43
C ARG A 204 17.78 -11.57 2.82
N PHE A 205 17.60 -10.27 2.60
CA PHE A 205 18.59 -9.24 2.96
C PHE A 205 18.90 -9.23 4.46
N TRP A 206 17.87 -9.34 5.31
CA TRP A 206 18.01 -9.35 6.78
C TRP A 206 18.52 -10.69 7.30
N ARG A 207 17.97 -11.79 6.77
CA ARG A 207 18.44 -13.14 7.08
C ARG A 207 19.92 -13.33 6.73
N GLY A 208 20.36 -12.86 5.57
CA GLY A 208 21.77 -12.94 5.15
C GLY A 208 22.74 -12.17 6.06
N ARG A 209 22.24 -11.24 6.89
CA ARG A 209 23.02 -10.51 7.90
C ARG A 209 22.86 -11.06 9.31
N ASP A 210 21.99 -12.05 9.49
CA ASP A 210 21.49 -12.53 10.78
C ASP A 210 21.06 -11.38 11.72
N GLN A 211 20.38 -10.38 11.17
CA GLN A 211 19.95 -9.18 11.88
C GLN A 211 18.46 -8.94 11.70
N LEU A 212 17.86 -8.29 12.69
CA LEU A 212 16.48 -7.83 12.60
C LEU A 212 16.43 -6.37 12.10
N PRO A 213 15.42 -6.01 11.30
CA PRO A 213 15.19 -4.63 10.93
C PRO A 213 14.89 -3.80 12.19
N PRO A 214 15.33 -2.53 12.27
CA PRO A 214 15.23 -1.74 13.50
C PRO A 214 13.85 -1.64 14.13
N ARG A 215 12.76 -1.69 13.34
CA ARG A 215 11.38 -1.61 13.85
C ARG A 215 10.82 -2.96 14.34
N ALA A 216 11.39 -4.08 13.90
CA ALA A 216 11.06 -5.40 14.41
C ALA A 216 11.98 -5.82 15.58
N ASP A 217 13.17 -5.20 15.70
CA ASP A 217 14.06 -5.39 16.83
C ASP A 217 13.63 -4.53 18.03
N LEU A 218 12.75 -5.10 18.87
CA LEU A 218 12.29 -4.43 20.09
C LEU A 218 13.45 -4.15 21.05
N LEU A 219 14.39 -5.09 21.18
CA LEU A 219 15.51 -4.98 22.11
C LEU A 219 16.41 -3.81 21.73
N ALA A 220 16.82 -3.69 20.46
CA ALA A 220 17.56 -2.54 19.98
C ALA A 220 16.75 -1.25 20.11
N SER A 221 15.44 -1.30 19.82
CA SER A 221 14.52 -0.16 19.94
C SER A 221 14.40 0.40 21.35
N VAL A 222 14.51 -0.43 22.40
CA VAL A 222 14.45 0.04 23.79
C VAL A 222 15.80 0.39 24.38
N ARG A 223 16.89 -0.27 23.94
CA ARG A 223 18.26 0.01 24.41
C ARG A 223 18.69 1.46 24.17
N ARG A 224 18.24 2.08 23.09
CA ARG A 224 18.46 3.51 22.80
C ARG A 224 17.86 4.48 23.83
N TRP A 225 16.99 4.01 24.73
CA TRP A 225 16.34 4.81 25.77
C TRP A 225 16.90 4.55 27.18
N ASN A 226 18.14 4.06 27.29
CA ASN A 226 18.77 3.52 28.52
C ASN A 226 18.91 4.48 29.74
N GLY A 227 18.26 5.64 29.74
CA GLY A 227 18.21 6.55 30.88
C GLY A 227 17.29 6.02 31.99
N ARG A 228 17.84 5.15 32.86
CA ARG A 228 17.18 4.53 34.04
C ARG A 228 15.99 3.63 33.67
N ARG A 229 16.14 2.33 33.95
CA ARG A 229 15.26 1.24 33.51
C ARG A 229 13.74 1.34 33.83
N PRO A 230 13.21 2.05 34.86
CA PRO A 230 11.76 2.07 35.10
C PRO A 230 10.92 2.83 34.05
N PHE A 231 11.54 3.57 33.12
CA PHE A 231 10.79 4.32 32.11
C PHE A 231 10.38 3.51 30.87
N VAL A 232 10.83 2.26 30.75
CA VAL A 232 10.51 1.41 29.59
C VAL A 232 9.61 0.26 30.02
N ARG A 233 8.51 0.07 29.30
CA ARG A 233 7.59 -1.06 29.47
C ARG A 233 7.37 -1.77 28.14
N ILE A 234 7.65 -3.06 28.12
CA ILE A 234 7.36 -3.95 27.01
C ILE A 234 5.91 -4.41 27.18
N VAL A 235 5.10 -4.28 26.14
CA VAL A 235 3.68 -4.69 26.14
C VAL A 235 3.51 -5.69 25.02
N THR A 236 3.32 -6.96 25.36
CA THR A 236 3.03 -8.04 24.39
C THR A 236 1.54 -8.36 24.35
N ASP A 237 0.83 -8.12 25.45
CA ASP A 237 -0.63 -8.21 25.53
C ASP A 237 -1.27 -6.85 25.15
N LEU A 238 -1.89 -6.79 23.96
CA LEU A 238 -2.52 -5.58 23.44
C LEU A 238 -3.79 -5.17 24.20
N ASP A 239 -4.46 -6.08 24.91
CA ASP A 239 -5.65 -5.75 25.70
C ASP A 239 -5.30 -4.95 26.96
N LEU A 240 -4.05 -5.10 27.44
CA LEU A 240 -3.51 -4.34 28.56
C LEU A 240 -2.89 -3.00 28.15
N LEU A 241 -2.69 -2.77 26.84
CA LEU A 241 -2.08 -1.57 26.28
C LEU A 241 -2.83 -0.25 26.61
N PRO A 242 -4.18 -0.16 26.59
CA PRO A 242 -4.90 1.08 26.87
C PRO A 242 -4.52 1.68 28.24
N ARG A 243 -4.34 0.82 29.26
CA ARG A 243 -3.94 1.24 30.61
C ARG A 243 -2.53 1.85 30.63
N GLN A 244 -1.64 1.38 29.75
CA GLN A 244 -0.24 1.86 29.68
C GLN A 244 -0.13 3.25 29.07
N VAL A 245 -1.06 3.62 28.20
CA VAL A 245 -1.12 4.95 27.56
C VAL A 245 -2.17 5.88 28.19
N GLY A 246 -2.81 5.43 29.28
CA GLY A 246 -3.76 6.22 30.07
C GLY A 246 -5.08 6.51 29.36
N VAL A 247 -5.61 5.54 28.59
CA VAL A 247 -6.91 5.62 27.90
C VAL A 247 -7.76 4.39 28.21
N ARG A 248 -9.09 4.51 28.05
CA ARG A 248 -10.02 3.41 28.33
C ARG A 248 -10.04 2.35 27.25
N ARG A 249 -9.98 2.78 25.99
CA ARG A 249 -10.04 1.92 24.80
C ARG A 249 -9.17 2.52 23.70
N LEU A 250 -8.56 1.63 22.92
CA LEU A 250 -7.83 1.93 21.71
C LEU A 250 -8.64 1.47 20.50
N PRO A 251 -8.45 2.09 19.33
CA PRO A 251 -9.10 1.62 18.11
C PRO A 251 -8.59 0.24 17.75
N GLU A 252 -9.43 -0.53 17.06
CA GLU A 252 -8.99 -1.75 16.41
C GLU A 252 -7.93 -1.43 15.34
N VAL A 253 -6.87 -2.23 15.31
CA VAL A 253 -5.77 -2.04 14.37
C VAL A 253 -6.03 -2.89 13.13
N ARG A 254 -6.35 -2.22 12.02
CA ARG A 254 -6.45 -2.87 10.72
C ARG A 254 -5.06 -3.12 10.13
N VAL A 255 -4.71 -4.38 9.95
CA VAL A 255 -3.48 -4.79 9.25
C VAL A 255 -3.76 -4.91 7.75
N PRO A 256 -3.03 -4.20 6.87
CA PRO A 256 -3.21 -4.35 5.43
C PRO A 256 -2.91 -5.78 4.94
N GLY A 257 -3.69 -6.23 3.95
CA GLY A 257 -3.44 -7.48 3.23
C GLY A 257 -2.17 -7.43 2.38
N ALA A 258 -1.69 -8.61 1.97
CA ALA A 258 -0.49 -8.71 1.13
C ALA A 258 -0.64 -7.95 -0.21
N ASP A 259 -1.84 -8.00 -0.80
CA ASP A 259 -2.18 -7.29 -2.03
C ASP A 259 -2.14 -5.76 -1.88
N GLN A 260 -2.67 -5.26 -0.75
CA GLN A 260 -2.67 -3.84 -0.41
C GLN A 260 -1.24 -3.31 -0.21
N ALA A 261 -0.42 -4.08 0.52
CA ALA A 261 0.97 -3.73 0.77
C ALA A 261 1.79 -3.72 -0.53
N GLU A 262 1.63 -4.73 -1.39
CA GLU A 262 2.33 -4.82 -2.67
C GLU A 262 1.87 -3.71 -3.64
N LEU A 263 0.58 -3.39 -3.70
CA LEU A 263 0.08 -2.26 -4.49
C LEU A 263 0.70 -0.94 -4.00
N ALA A 264 0.69 -0.70 -2.68
CA ALA A 264 1.29 0.48 -2.09
C ALA A 264 2.80 0.58 -2.38
N ARG A 265 3.52 -0.54 -2.36
CA ARG A 265 4.95 -0.59 -2.72
C ARG A 265 5.21 -0.10 -4.15
N ARG A 266 4.37 -0.53 -5.10
CA ARG A 266 4.48 -0.14 -6.52
C ARG A 266 4.09 1.31 -6.73
N VAL A 267 3.02 1.78 -6.08
CA VAL A 267 2.61 3.20 -6.10
C VAL A 267 3.69 4.09 -5.49
N ALA A 268 4.27 3.70 -4.33
CA ALA A 268 5.34 4.44 -3.68
C ALA A 268 6.57 4.63 -4.57
N ALA A 269 6.91 3.63 -5.39
CA ALA A 269 8.01 3.74 -6.35
C ALA A 269 7.74 4.83 -7.41
N VAL A 270 6.49 4.95 -7.90
CA VAL A 270 6.11 6.00 -8.86
C VAL A 270 6.04 7.38 -8.19
N VAL A 271 5.42 7.46 -7.01
CA VAL A 271 5.39 8.69 -6.19
C VAL A 271 6.81 9.17 -5.89
N GLY A 272 7.73 8.24 -5.63
CA GLY A 272 9.15 8.53 -5.41
C GLY A 272 9.87 9.20 -6.57
N LEU A 273 9.35 9.08 -7.79
CA LEU A 273 9.88 9.73 -8.99
C LEU A 273 9.21 11.08 -9.28
N ARG A 274 7.95 11.26 -8.87
CA ARG A 274 7.12 12.42 -9.24
C ARG A 274 6.97 13.48 -8.16
N VAL A 275 7.11 13.10 -6.89
CA VAL A 275 6.79 13.96 -5.74
C VAL A 275 8.05 14.26 -4.92
N PRO A 276 8.23 15.49 -4.39
CA PRO A 276 9.33 15.82 -3.48
C PRO A 276 9.37 14.92 -2.25
N ALA A 277 10.57 14.59 -1.76
CA ALA A 277 10.78 13.62 -0.68
C ALA A 277 10.03 13.96 0.63
N ALA A 278 9.82 15.25 0.93
CA ALA A 278 9.14 15.72 2.12
C ALA A 278 7.62 15.42 2.13
N GLU A 279 6.99 15.35 0.96
CA GLU A 279 5.52 15.19 0.84
C GLU A 279 5.09 13.71 0.77
N ARG A 280 5.99 12.82 0.30
CA ARG A 280 5.68 11.39 0.08
C ARG A 280 5.09 10.69 1.31
N PRO A 281 5.63 10.87 2.54
CA PRO A 281 5.08 10.17 3.70
C PRO A 281 3.63 10.55 4.01
N ALA A 282 3.21 11.78 3.70
CA ALA A 282 1.85 12.23 3.92
C ALA A 282 0.88 11.66 2.87
N LEU A 283 1.31 11.61 1.59
CA LEU A 283 0.55 10.95 0.52
C LEU A 283 0.41 9.45 0.78
N MET A 284 1.50 8.75 1.12
CA MET A 284 1.44 7.31 1.34
C MET A 284 0.62 6.94 2.59
N ARG A 285 0.58 7.80 3.61
CA ARG A 285 -0.36 7.67 4.75
C ARG A 285 -1.82 7.82 4.31
N THR A 286 -2.09 8.75 3.39
CA THR A 286 -3.42 8.96 2.79
C THR A 286 -3.87 7.71 2.05
N LEU A 287 -2.98 7.10 1.26
CA LEU A 287 -3.23 5.82 0.62
C LEU A 287 -3.52 4.72 1.65
N GLN A 288 -2.72 4.61 2.71
CA GLN A 288 -2.92 3.61 3.78
C GLN A 288 -4.30 3.70 4.44
N GLN A 289 -4.81 4.92 4.63
CA GLN A 289 -6.11 5.16 5.28
C GLN A 289 -7.29 4.88 4.36
N ARG A 290 -7.12 5.16 3.06
CA ARG A 290 -8.22 5.12 2.08
C ARG A 290 -8.27 3.85 1.24
N ILE A 291 -7.21 3.04 1.22
CA ILE A 291 -7.17 1.80 0.45
C ILE A 291 -8.28 0.82 0.91
N PRO A 292 -9.16 0.36 -0.02
CA PRO A 292 -10.31 -0.47 0.34
C PRO A 292 -9.86 -1.84 0.83
N ALA A 293 -10.69 -2.49 1.67
CA ALA A 293 -10.41 -3.85 2.13
C ALA A 293 -10.56 -4.86 0.99
N SER A 294 -9.64 -5.82 0.95
CA SER A 294 -9.60 -6.89 -0.06
C SER A 294 -9.97 -8.26 0.49
N GLY A 295 -9.94 -8.44 1.82
CA GLY A 295 -10.11 -9.75 2.46
C GLY A 295 -8.90 -10.69 2.33
N VAL A 296 -7.86 -10.26 1.61
CA VAL A 296 -6.60 -11.00 1.46
C VAL A 296 -5.83 -10.95 2.77
N ALA A 297 -5.27 -12.09 3.17
CA ALA A 297 -4.47 -12.19 4.38
C ALA A 297 -3.23 -11.28 4.32
N PRO A 298 -2.74 -10.79 5.47
CA PRO A 298 -1.44 -10.11 5.54
C PRO A 298 -0.30 -10.96 4.99
N ILE A 299 0.77 -10.31 4.56
CA ILE A 299 1.97 -11.02 4.06
C ILE A 299 2.55 -11.91 5.17
N GLY A 300 2.92 -13.15 4.82
CA GLY A 300 3.45 -14.14 5.76
C GLY A 300 4.95 -14.41 5.57
N VAL A 301 5.58 -14.90 6.64
CA VAL A 301 6.95 -15.42 6.58
C VAL A 301 6.94 -16.77 5.85
N PRO A 302 7.73 -16.95 4.76
CA PRO A 302 7.85 -18.22 4.06
C PRO A 302 8.36 -19.34 4.98
N SER A 303 7.95 -20.58 4.70
CA SER A 303 8.31 -21.76 5.51
C SER A 303 9.83 -21.92 5.72
N ARG A 304 10.62 -21.70 4.66
CA ARG A 304 12.10 -21.78 4.65
C ARG A 304 12.80 -20.78 5.57
N GLU A 305 12.07 -19.80 6.13
CA GLU A 305 12.59 -18.72 6.96
C GLU A 305 12.25 -18.94 8.44
N ARG A 306 11.36 -19.88 8.75
CA ARG A 306 10.76 -20.03 10.09
C ARG A 306 11.79 -20.29 11.17
N ASP A 307 12.79 -21.13 10.91
CA ASP A 307 13.82 -21.46 11.90
C ASP A 307 14.65 -20.23 12.27
N TRP A 308 15.00 -19.40 11.27
CA TRP A 308 15.71 -18.15 11.51
C TRP A 308 14.87 -17.15 12.32
N VAL A 309 13.57 -17.04 12.01
CA VAL A 309 12.66 -16.17 12.77
C VAL A 309 12.48 -16.69 14.21
N ALA A 310 12.30 -18.01 14.41
CA ALA A 310 12.18 -18.60 15.74
C ALA A 310 13.43 -18.35 16.59
N ALA A 311 14.62 -18.64 16.05
CA ALA A 311 15.88 -18.38 16.72
C ALA A 311 16.07 -16.88 17.03
N SER A 312 15.65 -16.00 16.13
CA SER A 312 15.71 -14.54 16.34
C SER A 312 14.76 -14.07 17.45
N ALA A 313 13.54 -14.63 17.52
CA ALA A 313 12.57 -14.33 18.56
C ALA A 313 13.08 -14.77 19.94
N GLU A 314 13.66 -15.97 20.04
CA GLU A 314 14.29 -16.46 21.27
C GLU A 314 15.45 -15.59 21.72
N ARG A 315 16.31 -15.13 20.80
CA ARG A 315 17.40 -14.20 21.12
C ARG A 315 16.88 -12.87 21.64
N MET A 316 15.82 -12.34 21.02
CA MET A 316 15.17 -11.10 21.44
C MET A 316 14.55 -11.24 22.84
N SER A 317 13.77 -12.30 23.08
CA SER A 317 13.14 -12.59 24.37
C SER A 317 14.18 -12.76 25.49
N ARG A 318 15.21 -13.58 25.28
CA ARG A 318 16.33 -13.71 26.25
C ARG A 318 17.07 -12.41 26.47
N GLY A 319 17.20 -11.57 25.45
CA GLY A 319 17.84 -10.25 25.56
C GLY A 319 17.02 -9.26 26.39
N LEU A 320 15.69 -9.24 26.22
CA LEU A 320 14.77 -8.40 26.98
C LEU A 320 14.69 -8.84 28.45
N SER A 321 14.59 -10.15 28.69
CA SER A 321 14.58 -10.74 30.03
C SER A 321 15.87 -10.42 30.81
N ARG A 322 17.05 -10.67 30.22
CA ARG A 322 18.35 -10.33 30.84
C ARG A 322 18.53 -8.84 31.12
N ALA A 323 17.93 -7.97 30.31
CA ALA A 323 17.99 -6.53 30.53
C ALA A 323 17.08 -6.06 31.70
N GLY A 324 16.16 -6.91 32.16
CA GLY A 324 15.27 -6.62 33.29
C GLY A 324 14.25 -5.52 33.00
N TYR A 325 13.75 -5.43 31.77
CA TYR A 325 12.66 -4.49 31.43
C TYR A 325 11.34 -4.93 32.07
N SER A 326 10.48 -3.97 32.43
CA SER A 326 9.11 -4.26 32.88
C SER A 326 8.31 -4.81 31.69
N VAL A 327 7.65 -5.95 31.88
CA VAL A 327 6.82 -6.61 30.85
C VAL A 327 5.37 -6.60 31.31
N VAL A 328 4.46 -6.32 30.37
CA VAL A 328 3.01 -6.46 30.50
C VAL A 328 2.56 -7.47 29.45
N GLY A 329 2.13 -8.65 29.91
CA GLY A 329 1.97 -9.85 29.09
C GLY A 329 3.13 -10.84 29.31
N ASP A 330 3.36 -11.75 28.36
CA ASP A 330 4.47 -12.70 28.39
C ASP A 330 5.47 -12.42 27.25
N LEU A 331 6.77 -12.59 27.52
CA LEU A 331 7.79 -12.53 26.46
C LEU A 331 7.76 -13.76 25.55
N ALA A 332 7.12 -14.86 25.98
CA ALA A 332 6.83 -16.01 25.13
C ALA A 332 5.93 -15.63 23.94
N ASP A 333 5.09 -14.60 24.07
CA ASP A 333 4.22 -14.09 23.00
C ASP A 333 4.99 -13.47 21.82
N LEU A 334 6.31 -13.26 21.97
CA LEU A 334 7.19 -12.83 20.87
C LEU A 334 7.55 -14.00 19.92
N ALA A 335 7.33 -15.24 20.34
CA ALA A 335 7.55 -16.41 19.50
C ALA A 335 6.68 -16.33 18.24
N PRO A 336 7.19 -16.77 17.08
CA PRO A 336 6.41 -16.75 15.84
C PRO A 336 5.13 -17.57 15.99
N ARG A 337 4.05 -17.12 15.37
CA ARG A 337 2.84 -17.95 15.32
C ARG A 337 3.12 -19.13 14.40
N THR A 338 2.86 -20.34 14.86
CA THR A 338 2.76 -21.51 13.97
C THR A 338 1.62 -21.22 13.00
N ALA A 339 1.96 -20.78 11.79
CA ALA A 339 0.98 -20.40 10.79
C ALA A 339 -0.02 -21.53 10.59
N SER A 340 -1.31 -21.23 10.82
CA SER A 340 -2.41 -22.05 10.33
C SER A 340 -2.17 -22.27 8.84
N ALA A 341 -2.30 -23.51 8.38
CA ALA A 341 -1.88 -24.02 7.08
C ALA A 341 -2.55 -23.37 5.85
N ALA A 342 -3.33 -22.30 6.03
CA ALA A 342 -4.04 -21.59 4.98
C ALA A 342 -3.34 -20.26 4.64
N GLY A 343 -2.54 -20.25 3.56
CA GLY A 343 -2.50 -19.09 2.66
C GLY A 343 -1.31 -18.14 2.72
N GLY A 344 -0.28 -18.37 3.53
CA GLY A 344 0.94 -17.55 3.50
C GLY A 344 1.84 -17.86 2.29
N SER A 345 1.41 -17.55 1.05
CA SER A 345 2.35 -17.52 -0.07
C SER A 345 3.45 -16.50 0.26
N GLY A 346 4.71 -16.86 0.02
CA GLY A 346 5.87 -16.03 0.35
C GLY A 346 5.98 -14.71 -0.44
N GLY A 347 4.89 -14.21 -1.00
CA GLY A 347 4.73 -13.02 -1.82
C GLY A 347 3.24 -12.78 -2.10
N ALA A 348 2.89 -11.55 -2.49
CA ALA A 348 1.54 -11.22 -2.95
C ALA A 348 1.30 -11.79 -4.36
N ASP A 349 0.07 -12.22 -4.64
CA ASP A 349 -0.35 -12.64 -5.99
C ASP A 349 -0.63 -11.40 -6.85
N ASP A 350 0.14 -11.22 -7.94
CA ASP A 350 0.00 -10.09 -8.85
C ASP A 350 -1.41 -9.97 -9.45
N ARG A 351 -2.19 -11.07 -9.56
CA ARG A 351 -3.58 -11.01 -10.01
C ARG A 351 -4.47 -10.31 -8.98
N GLN A 352 -4.37 -10.70 -7.71
CA GLN A 352 -5.12 -10.06 -6.61
C GLN A 352 -4.77 -8.58 -6.47
N VAL A 353 -3.48 -8.25 -6.61
CA VAL A 353 -2.99 -6.86 -6.60
C VAL A 353 -3.59 -6.07 -7.76
N LEU A 354 -3.65 -6.65 -8.96
CA LEU A 354 -4.25 -6.01 -10.13
C LEU A 354 -5.75 -5.81 -9.96
N ASP A 355 -6.47 -6.81 -9.44
CA ASP A 355 -7.91 -6.71 -9.19
C ASP A 355 -8.23 -5.58 -8.19
N LEU A 356 -7.42 -5.46 -7.13
CA LEU A 356 -7.50 -4.34 -6.19
C LEU A 356 -7.22 -3.00 -6.89
N ALA A 357 -6.18 -2.92 -7.72
CA ALA A 357 -5.83 -1.71 -8.45
C ALA A 357 -6.95 -1.28 -9.40
N ILE A 358 -7.51 -2.20 -10.18
CA ILE A 358 -8.65 -1.94 -11.08
C ILE A 358 -9.86 -1.49 -10.26
N ARG A 359 -10.16 -2.16 -9.13
CA ARG A 359 -11.25 -1.74 -8.24
C ARG A 359 -11.05 -0.31 -7.77
N MET A 360 -9.85 0.09 -7.35
CA MET A 360 -9.57 1.46 -6.96
C MET A 360 -9.69 2.45 -8.12
N VAL A 361 -9.25 2.09 -9.33
CA VAL A 361 -9.37 2.97 -10.49
C VAL A 361 -10.83 3.21 -10.87
N VAL A 362 -11.67 2.18 -10.78
CA VAL A 362 -13.11 2.22 -11.11
C VAL A 362 -13.95 2.82 -9.98
N ASP A 363 -13.66 2.47 -8.74
CA ASP A 363 -14.38 2.95 -7.56
C ASP A 363 -13.72 4.21 -6.98
N THR A 364 -14.25 5.38 -7.33
CA THR A 364 -13.71 6.66 -6.85
C THR A 364 -14.04 6.95 -5.39
N GLY A 365 -14.77 6.07 -4.69
CA GLY A 365 -15.14 6.22 -3.28
C GLY A 365 -13.95 6.45 -2.34
N TRP A 366 -12.79 5.83 -2.62
CA TRP A 366 -11.58 6.05 -1.82
C TRP A 366 -10.99 7.47 -2.00
N ARG A 367 -11.29 8.16 -3.12
CA ARG A 367 -10.89 9.54 -3.39
C ARG A 367 -11.85 10.54 -2.71
N ALA A 368 -13.13 10.20 -2.64
CA ALA A 368 -14.18 11.08 -2.12
C ALA A 368 -14.17 11.27 -0.59
N GLY A 369 -13.47 10.42 0.17
CA GLY A 369 -13.46 10.37 1.64
C GLY A 369 -12.99 11.62 2.41
N GLY A 370 -12.76 12.75 1.74
CA GLY A 370 -12.38 14.03 2.34
C GLY A 370 -13.53 15.05 2.50
N ARG A 371 -14.66 14.93 1.79
CA ARG A 371 -15.80 15.85 1.95
C ARG A 371 -16.86 15.23 2.85
N ARG A 372 -17.01 15.77 4.07
CA ARG A 372 -18.26 15.60 4.81
C ARG A 372 -19.34 16.49 4.17
N PRO A 373 -20.59 16.03 4.08
CA PRO A 373 -21.71 16.77 3.46
C PRO A 373 -22.26 17.95 4.28
N HIS A 374 -21.50 18.53 5.23
CA HIS A 374 -22.00 19.57 6.14
C HIS A 374 -21.73 21.03 5.70
N GLU A 375 -21.29 21.26 4.46
CA GLU A 375 -21.04 22.62 3.94
C GLU A 375 -22.07 23.12 2.92
N VAL A 376 -23.12 22.35 2.61
CA VAL A 376 -24.19 22.80 1.69
C VAL A 376 -25.33 23.51 2.43
N GLU A 377 -25.44 23.38 3.75
CA GLU A 377 -26.58 23.95 4.52
C GLU A 377 -26.31 25.34 5.16
N ARG A 378 -25.15 25.98 4.90
CA ARG A 378 -24.87 27.34 5.41
C ARG A 378 -24.72 28.44 4.36
N GLN A 379 -25.07 28.16 3.10
CA GLN A 379 -25.08 29.17 2.03
C GLN A 379 -26.47 29.47 1.47
N VAL A 380 -27.56 29.04 2.14
CA VAL A 380 -28.93 29.41 1.76
C VAL A 380 -29.58 30.42 2.73
N GLU A 381 -28.91 30.78 3.83
CA GLU A 381 -29.36 31.89 4.67
C GLU A 381 -28.22 32.89 4.88
N GLN A 382 -28.09 33.81 3.92
CA GLN A 382 -27.64 35.18 4.15
C GLN A 382 -28.06 36.10 3.00
#